data_AF-A0A7Y5BMS5-F1
#
_entry.id   AF-A0A7Y5BMS5-F1
#
_cell.length_a   1.000
_cell.length_b   1.000
_cell.length_c   1.000
_cell.angle_alpha   90.00
_cell.angle_beta   90.00
_cell.angle_gamma   90.00
#
_symmetry.space_group_name_H-M   'P 1'
#
loop_
_entity.id
_entity.type
_entity.pdbx_description
1 polymer ?
#
loop_
_entity_poly.entity_id
_entity_poly.type
_entity_poly.pdbx_seq_one_letter_code
_entity_poly.pdbx_strand_id
1 'polypeptide(L)'
;MKRFENDEKEDVNFVATAIRGKENEKELDSLFFTLCDNGLIEQCPNDEIPKSQKLKADGTLIANFESKKCASCPLKEKCVAYKSEKQSRIKIDTKRRWLDERNAKFKSGEYQTLCKLRPPVEGLMETKTKISEGAN
;
A
#
# COMPACT_ATOMS: atom_id res chain seq x y z
N MET A 1 -10.39 46.60 -2.91
CA MET A 1 -9.32 46.22 -3.85
C MET A 1 -8.01 46.04 -3.09
N LYS A 2 -7.14 45.14 -3.58
CA LYS A 2 -6.02 44.39 -2.93
C LYS A 2 -6.53 43.10 -2.28
N ARG A 3 -6.70 41.96 -2.97
CA ARG A 3 -5.92 41.27 -4.02
C ARG A 3 -4.54 40.84 -3.50
N PHE A 4 -4.54 39.73 -2.76
CA PHE A 4 -3.39 38.84 -2.63
C PHE A 4 -3.70 37.62 -3.51
N GLU A 5 -3.33 37.75 -4.78
CA GLU A 5 -3.14 36.62 -5.69
C GLU A 5 -1.65 36.27 -5.63
N ASN A 6 -1.36 34.97 -5.48
CA ASN A 6 -0.12 34.23 -5.77
C ASN A 6 0.20 33.25 -4.64
N ASP A 7 -0.64 32.22 -4.49
CA ASP A 7 -0.12 30.93 -4.03
C ASP A 7 0.28 30.16 -5.28
N GLU A 8 1.59 30.18 -5.56
CA GLU A 8 2.21 29.16 -6.37
C GLU A 8 1.71 27.82 -5.85
N LYS A 9 1.10 27.00 -6.72
CA LYS A 9 0.77 25.62 -6.37
C LYS A 9 2.09 24.89 -6.18
N GLU A 10 2.73 25.07 -5.03
CA GLU A 10 3.69 24.10 -4.55
C GLU A 10 2.96 22.76 -4.56
N ASP A 11 3.57 21.77 -5.20
CA ASP A 11 3.08 20.39 -5.17
C ASP A 11 3.34 19.85 -3.76
N VAL A 12 2.57 20.37 -2.80
CA VAL A 12 2.69 20.03 -1.39
C VAL A 12 2.16 18.62 -1.23
N ASN A 13 3.08 17.66 -1.26
CA ASN A 13 2.77 16.27 -1.00
C ASN A 13 2.46 16.10 0.50
N PHE A 14 1.17 16.12 0.85
CA PHE A 14 0.72 15.93 2.21
C PHE A 14 0.91 14.48 2.66
N VAL A 15 1.96 14.23 3.46
CA VAL A 15 2.27 12.92 4.04
C VAL A 15 1.66 12.82 5.44
N ALA A 16 0.41 12.38 5.53
CA ALA A 16 -0.23 12.10 6.82
C ALA A 16 0.47 10.92 7.52
N THR A 17 1.05 11.15 8.71
CA THR A 17 1.62 10.06 9.51
C THR A 17 0.53 9.24 10.19
N ALA A 18 0.27 8.03 9.70
CA ALA A 18 -0.73 7.12 10.22
C ALA A 18 -0.45 6.64 11.66
N ILE A 19 -1.51 6.46 12.44
CA ILE A 19 -1.48 5.70 13.70
C ILE A 19 -1.23 4.23 13.34
N ARG A 20 -0.17 3.63 13.91
CA ARG A 20 0.26 2.28 13.55
C ARG A 20 -0.77 1.24 13.99
N GLY A 21 -1.35 0.52 13.03
CA GLY A 21 -2.03 -0.75 13.27
C GLY A 21 -1.04 -1.92 13.31
N LYS A 22 -1.54 -3.13 13.55
CA LYS A 22 -0.73 -4.37 13.53
C LYS A 22 -0.14 -4.59 12.13
N GLU A 23 1.15 -4.93 12.07
CA GLU A 23 1.81 -5.29 10.81
C GLU A 23 1.13 -6.52 10.19
N ASN A 24 0.87 -6.47 8.88
CA ASN A 24 0.41 -7.64 8.16
C ASN A 24 1.58 -8.61 7.98
N GLU A 25 1.41 -9.86 8.44
CA GLU A 25 2.41 -10.93 8.32
C GLU A 25 2.65 -11.39 6.87
N LYS A 26 1.83 -10.93 5.92
CA LYS A 26 2.00 -11.25 4.50
C LYS A 26 3.02 -10.31 3.87
N GLU A 27 4.19 -10.84 3.55
CA GLU A 27 5.32 -10.08 2.99
C GLU A 27 5.19 -9.77 1.50
N LEU A 28 4.47 -10.59 0.73
CA LEU A 28 4.22 -10.29 -0.68
C LEU A 28 2.97 -9.43 -0.78
N ASP A 29 3.11 -8.33 -1.51
CA ASP A 29 2.04 -7.41 -1.89
C ASP A 29 1.64 -7.62 -3.37
N SER A 30 0.52 -7.05 -3.80
CA SER A 30 0.09 -7.12 -5.21
C SER A 30 1.05 -6.42 -6.18
N LEU A 31 1.95 -5.57 -5.66
CA LEU A 31 2.98 -4.86 -6.41
C LEU A 31 4.13 -5.75 -6.90
N PHE A 32 4.30 -6.95 -6.33
CA PHE A 32 5.32 -7.90 -6.77
C PHE A 32 4.92 -8.67 -8.05
N PHE A 33 3.71 -8.44 -8.56
CA PHE A 33 3.25 -9.01 -9.82
C PHE A 33 3.52 -8.01 -10.94
N THR A 34 4.27 -8.44 -11.94
CA THR A 34 4.56 -7.63 -13.13
C THR A 34 3.27 -7.49 -13.94
N LEU A 35 2.85 -6.27 -14.21
CA LEU A 35 1.69 -5.97 -15.04
C LEU A 35 2.16 -5.51 -16.43
N CYS A 36 1.54 -6.03 -17.50
CA CYS A 36 1.68 -5.48 -18.84
C CYS A 36 0.98 -4.12 -18.96
N ASP A 37 1.26 -3.38 -20.04
CA ASP A 37 0.60 -2.10 -20.39
C ASP A 37 -0.93 -2.20 -20.44
N ASN A 38 -1.45 -3.40 -20.75
CA ASN A 38 -2.89 -3.69 -20.78
C ASN A 38 -3.51 -3.87 -19.38
N GLY A 39 -2.74 -3.70 -18.31
CA GLY A 39 -3.18 -3.88 -16.92
C GLY A 39 -3.40 -5.34 -16.51
N LEU A 40 -2.90 -6.29 -17.30
CA LEU A 40 -2.94 -7.73 -17.00
C LEU A 40 -1.62 -8.19 -16.36
N ILE A 41 -1.62 -9.28 -15.60
CA ILE A 41 -0.39 -9.85 -15.02
C ILE A 41 0.40 -10.54 -16.12
N GLU A 42 1.63 -10.08 -16.35
CA GLU A 42 2.61 -10.76 -17.20
C GLU A 42 3.17 -11.97 -16.47
N GLN A 43 3.69 -11.74 -15.27
CA GLN A 43 4.40 -12.73 -14.46
C GLN A 43 4.14 -12.53 -12.97
N CYS A 44 4.06 -13.65 -12.25
CA CYS A 44 4.09 -13.64 -10.79
C CYS A 44 5.54 -13.55 -10.27
N PRO A 45 5.78 -13.28 -8.98
CA PRO A 45 7.13 -13.23 -8.39
C PRO A 45 7.90 -14.56 -8.39
N ASN A 46 7.30 -15.63 -8.91
CA ASN A 46 7.93 -16.94 -9.13
C ASN A 46 7.98 -17.27 -10.64
N ASP A 47 7.97 -16.24 -11.50
CA ASP A 47 8.06 -16.32 -12.97
C ASP A 47 6.96 -17.13 -13.67
N GLU A 48 5.89 -17.50 -12.97
CA GLU A 48 4.75 -18.21 -13.54
C GLU A 48 3.77 -17.26 -14.23
N ILE A 49 3.32 -17.68 -15.42
CA ILE A 49 2.33 -16.97 -16.23
C ILE A 49 0.92 -17.49 -15.86
N PRO A 50 -0.04 -16.60 -15.61
CA PRO A 50 -1.41 -17.02 -15.32
C PRO A 50 -2.06 -17.73 -16.51
N LYS A 51 -2.77 -18.83 -16.23
CA LYS A 51 -3.50 -19.63 -17.22
C LYS A 51 -4.68 -18.87 -17.83
N SER A 52 -5.33 -18.02 -17.04
CA SER A 52 -6.41 -17.17 -17.52
C SER A 52 -6.47 -15.88 -16.72
N GLN A 53 -6.83 -14.80 -17.40
CA GLN A 53 -6.89 -13.48 -16.80
C GLN A 53 -8.16 -12.77 -17.27
N LYS A 54 -8.77 -11.98 -16.40
CA LYS A 54 -9.91 -11.14 -16.71
C LYS A 54 -9.74 -9.80 -16.02
N LEU A 55 -9.73 -8.73 -16.81
CA LEU A 55 -9.90 -7.38 -16.31
C LEU A 55 -11.38 -7.01 -16.38
N LYS A 56 -11.95 -6.66 -15.25
CA LYS A 56 -13.34 -6.17 -15.19
C LYS A 56 -13.37 -4.67 -15.46
N ALA A 57 -14.53 -4.17 -15.89
CA ALA A 57 -14.76 -2.75 -16.17
C ALA A 57 -14.59 -1.83 -14.94
N ASP A 58 -14.71 -2.38 -13.73
CA ASP A 58 -14.47 -1.69 -12.46
C ASP A 58 -12.97 -1.53 -12.12
N GLY A 59 -12.07 -2.00 -12.99
CA GLY A 59 -10.62 -2.02 -12.75
C GLY A 59 -10.15 -3.20 -11.90
N THR A 60 -11.04 -4.14 -11.53
CA THR A 60 -10.65 -5.35 -10.80
C THR A 60 -9.99 -6.35 -11.74
N LEU A 61 -8.74 -6.72 -11.45
CA LEU A 61 -8.01 -7.78 -12.13
C LEU A 61 -8.18 -9.12 -11.41
N ILE A 62 -8.55 -10.15 -12.16
CA ILE A 62 -8.63 -11.53 -11.68
C ILE A 62 -7.74 -12.40 -12.56
N ALA A 63 -6.70 -12.99 -11.98
CA ALA A 63 -5.84 -13.94 -12.67
C ALA A 63 -5.87 -15.31 -11.97
N ASN A 64 -6.02 -16.36 -12.76
CA ASN A 64 -6.01 -17.75 -12.30
C ASN A 64 -4.71 -18.41 -12.74
N PHE A 65 -4.05 -19.06 -11.78
CA PHE A 65 -2.82 -19.81 -11.95
C PHE A 65 -3.09 -21.30 -11.85
N GLU A 66 -2.13 -22.09 -12.29
CA GLU A 66 -2.21 -23.55 -12.21
C GLU A 66 -2.03 -24.02 -10.76
N SER A 67 -3.05 -24.70 -10.22
CA SER A 67 -3.10 -25.11 -8.82
C SER A 67 -1.92 -26.00 -8.42
N LYS A 68 -1.47 -26.89 -9.33
CA LYS A 68 -0.33 -27.77 -9.09
C LYS A 68 0.97 -26.97 -8.87
N LYS A 69 1.22 -25.97 -9.72
CA LYS A 69 2.40 -25.12 -9.62
C LYS A 69 2.37 -24.22 -8.39
N CYS A 70 1.20 -23.66 -8.07
CA CYS A 70 1.02 -22.85 -6.86
C CYS A 70 1.11 -23.67 -5.57
N ALA A 71 0.81 -24.97 -5.61
CA ALA A 71 0.92 -25.87 -4.46
C ALA A 71 2.37 -26.24 -4.13
N SER A 72 3.23 -26.36 -5.14
CA SER A 72 4.67 -26.64 -5.00
C SER A 72 5.54 -25.38 -4.95
N CYS A 73 4.93 -24.18 -4.99
CA CYS A 73 5.66 -22.92 -5.03
C CYS A 73 6.35 -22.62 -3.68
N PRO A 74 7.63 -22.22 -3.66
CA PRO A 74 8.35 -21.88 -2.42
C PRO A 74 7.73 -20.68 -1.70
N LEU A 75 7.11 -19.76 -2.46
CA LEU A 75 6.42 -18.60 -1.91
C LEU A 75 5.01 -18.95 -1.39
N LYS A 76 4.71 -20.23 -1.11
CA LYS A 76 3.33 -20.67 -0.83
C LYS A 76 2.68 -19.88 0.28
N GLU A 77 3.40 -19.75 1.40
CA GLU A 77 2.93 -19.15 2.66
C GLU A 77 2.88 -17.62 2.58
N LYS A 78 3.79 -17.01 1.82
CA LYS A 78 3.90 -15.55 1.70
C LYS A 78 3.01 -14.96 0.61
N CYS A 79 2.54 -15.78 -0.33
CA CYS A 79 1.84 -15.32 -1.51
C CYS A 79 0.41 -14.82 -1.22
N VAL A 80 0.06 -13.74 -1.90
CA VAL A 80 -1.25 -13.08 -1.83
C VAL A 80 -2.38 -13.89 -2.49
N ALA A 81 -2.05 -14.70 -3.49
CA ALA A 81 -3.04 -15.45 -4.24
C ALA A 81 -3.79 -16.43 -3.32
N TYR A 82 -5.11 -16.49 -3.47
CA TYR A 82 -5.92 -17.53 -2.85
C TYR A 82 -5.58 -18.88 -3.46
N LYS A 83 -5.36 -19.89 -2.62
CA LYS A 83 -4.93 -21.22 -3.03
C LYS A 83 -5.87 -22.26 -2.44
N SER A 84 -6.40 -23.11 -3.30
CA SER A 84 -7.05 -24.37 -2.94
C SER A 84 -6.61 -25.46 -3.92
N GLU A 85 -6.92 -26.72 -3.62
CA GLU A 85 -6.60 -27.85 -4.49
C GLU A 85 -7.17 -27.67 -5.91
N LYS A 86 -8.34 -27.04 -6.00
CA LYS A 86 -9.08 -26.88 -7.27
C LYS A 86 -8.75 -25.59 -7.99
N GLN A 87 -8.37 -24.52 -7.28
CA GLN A 87 -8.14 -23.21 -7.87
C GLN A 87 -7.04 -22.44 -7.17
N SER A 88 -6.19 -21.80 -7.94
CA SER A 88 -5.27 -20.77 -7.46
C SER A 88 -5.59 -19.47 -8.19
N ARG A 89 -6.01 -18.44 -7.46
CA ARG A 89 -6.44 -17.17 -8.05
C ARG A 89 -5.97 -15.97 -7.26
N ILE A 90 -5.58 -14.92 -7.95
CA ILE A 90 -5.36 -13.61 -7.37
C ILE A 90 -6.45 -12.66 -7.84
N LYS A 91 -6.93 -11.83 -6.90
CA LYS A 91 -7.83 -10.71 -7.17
C LYS A 91 -7.13 -9.45 -6.71
N ILE A 92 -6.81 -8.57 -7.66
CA ILE A 92 -6.26 -7.24 -7.40
C ILE A 92 -7.36 -6.25 -7.72
N ASP A 93 -7.96 -5.67 -6.69
CA ASP A 93 -8.88 -4.54 -6.85
C ASP A 93 -8.13 -3.21 -6.66
N THR A 94 -8.73 -2.12 -7.13
CA THR A 94 -8.15 -0.78 -7.06
C THR A 94 -7.82 -0.38 -5.62
N LYS A 95 -8.67 -0.78 -4.66
CA LYS A 95 -8.49 -0.51 -3.24
C LYS A 95 -7.25 -1.22 -2.70
N ARG A 96 -7.04 -2.49 -3.03
CA ARG A 96 -5.90 -3.28 -2.61
C ARG A 96 -4.61 -2.74 -3.19
N ARG A 97 -4.61 -2.40 -4.48
CA ARG A 97 -3.44 -1.78 -5.11
C ARG A 97 -3.05 -0.49 -4.41
N TRP A 98 -4.02 0.39 -4.14
CA TRP A 98 -3.79 1.62 -3.40
C TRP A 98 -3.30 1.41 -1.97
N LEU A 99 -3.82 0.39 -1.27
CA LEU A 99 -3.34 0.01 0.07
C LEU A 99 -1.88 -0.48 0.02
N ASP A 100 -1.54 -1.31 -0.96
CA ASP A 100 -0.20 -1.86 -1.13
C ASP A 100 0.80 -0.75 -1.50
N GLU A 101 0.45 0.17 -2.39
CA GLU A 101 1.24 1.37 -2.72
C GLU A 101 1.48 2.25 -1.49
N ARG A 102 0.44 2.45 -0.67
CA ARG A 102 0.55 3.18 0.59
C ARG A 102 1.44 2.46 1.60
N ASN A 103 1.29 1.14 1.75
CA ASN A 103 2.13 0.36 2.66
C ASN A 103 3.60 0.40 2.23
N ALA A 104 3.88 0.33 0.92
CA ALA A 104 5.23 0.50 0.39
C ALA A 104 5.80 1.89 0.76
N LYS A 105 5.00 2.95 0.63
CA LYS A 105 5.40 4.30 1.08
C LYS A 105 5.66 4.38 2.58
N PHE A 106 4.86 3.70 3.41
CA PHE A 106 5.06 3.69 4.86
C PHE A 106 6.32 2.92 5.30
N LYS A 107 6.74 1.93 4.51
CA LYS A 107 7.99 1.21 4.73
C LYS A 107 9.21 2.03 4.32
N SER A 108 9.05 3.19 3.65
CA SER A 108 10.17 4.03 3.24
C SER A 108 10.90 4.64 4.45
N GLY A 109 12.22 4.72 4.36
CA GLY A 109 13.05 5.30 5.44
C GLY A 109 12.72 6.77 5.72
N GLU A 110 12.35 7.52 4.68
CA GLU A 110 11.93 8.92 4.80
C GLU A 110 10.65 9.04 5.65
N TYR A 111 9.63 8.23 5.34
CA TYR A 111 8.38 8.22 6.10
C TYR A 111 8.62 7.81 7.57
N GLN A 112 9.45 6.79 7.80
CA GLN A 112 9.79 6.37 9.15
C GLN A 112 10.50 7.47 9.94
N THR A 113 11.34 8.27 9.29
CA THR A 113 12.03 9.41 9.90
C THR A 113 11.04 10.50 10.30
N LEU A 114 10.11 10.86 9.40
CA LEU A 114 9.03 11.81 9.70
C LEU A 114 8.14 11.33 10.86
N CYS A 115 7.80 10.04 10.92
CA CYS A 115 7.04 9.49 12.04
C CYS A 115 7.77 9.59 13.38
N LYS A 116 9.10 9.50 13.42
CA LYS A 116 9.88 9.65 14.67
C LYS A 116 9.86 11.08 15.21
N LEU A 117 9.61 12.07 14.36
CA LEU A 117 9.48 13.48 14.75
C LEU A 117 8.12 13.81 15.37
N ARG A 118 7.12 12.94 15.23
CA ARG A 118 5.76 13.20 15.73
C ARG A 118 5.67 13.28 17.27
N PRO A 119 6.20 12.32 18.06
CA PRO A 119 6.13 12.39 19.52
C PRO A 119 6.68 13.68 20.15
N PRO A 120 7.87 14.20 19.75
CA PRO A 120 8.37 15.45 20.32
C PRO A 120 7.55 16.68 19.90
N VAL A 121 6.96 16.69 18.70
CA VAL A 121 6.08 17.78 18.25
C VAL A 121 4.76 17.78 19.02
N GLU A 122 4.12 16.62 19.20
CA GLU A 122 2.89 16.49 20.00
C GLU A 122 3.14 16.90 21.46
N GLY A 123 4.24 16.43 22.07
CA GLY A 123 4.60 16.81 23.44
C GLY A 123 4.89 18.31 23.62
N LEU A 124 5.42 18.99 22.61
CA LEU A 124 5.62 20.45 22.64
C LEU A 124 4.29 21.22 22.59
N MET A 125 3.30 20.71 21.86
CA MET A 125 1.96 21.31 21.84
C MET A 125 1.24 21.13 23.18
N GLU A 126 1.32 19.95 23.79
CA GLU A 126 0.72 19.66 25.10
C GLU A 126 1.29 20.51 26.24
N THR A 127 2.59 20.81 26.20
CA THR A 127 3.23 21.66 27.22
C THR A 127 2.81 23.12 27.10
N LYS A 128 2.65 23.64 25.87
CA LYS A 128 2.22 25.03 25.66
C LYS A 128 0.77 25.29 26.08
N THR A 129 -0.14 24.34 25.89
CA THR A 129 -1.53 24.47 26.36
C THR A 129 -1.65 24.44 27.88
N LYS A 130 -0.84 23.63 28.57
CA LYS A 130 -0.85 23.58 30.05
C LYS A 130 -0.32 24.85 30.71
N ILE A 131 0.61 25.56 30.06
CA ILE A 131 1.15 26.83 30.57
C ILE A 131 0.10 27.95 30.46
N SER A 132 -0.79 27.91 29.46
CA SER A 132 -1.89 28.88 29.33
C SER A 132 -3.07 28.63 30.28
N GLU A 133 -3.23 27.42 30.81
CA GLU A 133 -4.31 27.07 31.75
C GLU A 133 -3.92 27.24 33.23
N GLY A 134 -2.62 27.31 33.54
CA GLY A 134 -2.08 27.50 34.90
C GLY A 134 -1.76 28.94 35.27
N ALA A 135 -2.10 29.92 34.41
CA ALA A 135 -1.95 31.34 34.68
C ALA A 135 -3.33 31.99 34.95
N ASN A 136 -3.91 31.68 36.11
CA ASN A 136 -4.99 32.43 36.76
C ASN A 136 -4.79 32.39 38.27
#